data_AF-A0AAU3SXU1-F1
#
_entry.id   AF-A0AAU3SXU1-F1
#
_cell.length_a   1.000
_cell.length_b   1.000
_cell.length_c   1.000
_cell.angle_alpha   90.00
_cell.angle_beta   90.00
_cell.angle_gamma   90.00
#
_symmetry.space_group_name_H-M   'P 1'
#
loop_
_entity.id
_entity.type
_entity.pdbx_description
1 polymer ?
#
loop_
_entity_poly.entity_id
_entity_poly.type
_entity_poly.pdbx_seq_one_letter_code
_entity_poly.pdbx_strand_id
1 'polypeptide(L)'
;MTHHSYIPPYPPQPPPPAQPPSPPQSSNQGPARPRGRWATPLLLVTAALAGAAAGCSAISLASRARAYCDAGWEAGGRFEMTFLLMLMVPGCAFLALLIAFLSRELPLLVRPVPFLLVLALVVLVFFATEGTLDGYPGNPERCGPDNVPPWWPGWLPA
;
A
#
# COMPACT_ATOMS: atom_id res chain seq x y z
N MET A 1 -19.95 93.06 -6.40
CA MET A 1 -18.48 93.00 -6.25
C MET A 1 -18.14 91.64 -5.68
N THR A 2 -17.78 90.69 -6.55
CA THR A 2 -17.47 89.30 -6.19
C THR A 2 -15.96 89.12 -6.25
N HIS A 3 -15.36 88.79 -5.10
CA HIS A 3 -13.92 88.51 -4.97
C HIS A 3 -13.58 87.16 -5.60
N HIS A 4 -12.78 87.16 -6.67
CA HIS A 4 -12.13 85.94 -7.17
C HIS A 4 -10.82 85.71 -6.43
N SER A 5 -10.77 84.68 -5.60
CA SER A 5 -9.55 84.21 -4.95
C SER A 5 -8.60 83.57 -5.96
N TYR A 6 -7.41 84.13 -6.09
CA TYR A 6 -6.32 83.61 -6.90
C TYR A 6 -5.57 82.51 -6.14
N ILE A 7 -5.52 81.29 -6.69
CA ILE A 7 -4.74 80.18 -6.14
C ILE A 7 -3.45 80.06 -6.99
N PRO A 8 -2.25 80.23 -6.40
CA PRO A 8 -1.01 80.07 -7.14
C PRO A 8 -0.75 78.58 -7.49
N PRO A 9 -0.09 78.29 -8.62
CA PRO A 9 0.27 76.93 -9.00
C PRO A 9 1.32 76.33 -8.07
N TYR A 10 1.19 75.04 -7.75
CA TYR A 10 2.15 74.29 -6.95
C TYR A 10 3.54 74.22 -7.63
N PRO A 11 4.64 74.26 -6.87
CA PRO A 11 5.97 74.06 -7.42
C PRO A 11 6.14 72.61 -7.95
N PRO A 12 7.00 72.41 -8.97
CA PRO A 12 7.28 71.09 -9.52
C PRO A 12 7.92 70.18 -8.45
N GLN A 13 7.42 68.94 -8.34
CA GLN A 13 7.99 67.96 -7.42
C GLN A 13 9.40 67.54 -7.86
N PRO A 14 10.32 67.31 -6.91
CA PRO A 14 11.63 66.76 -7.22
C PRO A 14 11.51 65.32 -7.77
N PRO A 15 12.42 64.91 -8.66
CA PRO A 15 12.42 63.55 -9.20
C PRO A 15 12.61 62.52 -8.08
N PRO A 16 11.97 61.34 -8.18
CA PRO A 16 12.14 60.29 -7.19
C PRO A 16 13.59 59.80 -7.16
N PRO A 17 14.11 59.41 -5.98
CA PRO A 17 15.46 58.87 -5.85
C PRO A 17 15.63 57.60 -6.68
N ALA A 18 16.80 57.48 -7.31
CA ALA A 18 17.17 56.32 -8.11
C ALA A 18 17.02 55.03 -7.30
N GLN A 19 16.27 54.07 -7.85
CA GLN A 19 16.13 52.75 -7.23
C GLN A 19 17.50 52.04 -7.20
N PRO A 20 17.88 51.42 -6.08
CA PRO A 20 19.10 50.63 -6.01
C PRO A 20 19.02 49.45 -6.99
N PRO A 21 20.16 49.02 -7.56
CA PRO A 21 20.20 47.89 -8.47
C PRO A 21 19.64 46.64 -7.79
N SER A 22 18.72 45.96 -8.47
CA SER A 22 18.14 44.70 -8.05
C SER A 22 19.25 43.68 -7.77
N PRO A 23 19.18 42.91 -6.67
CA PRO A 23 20.14 41.84 -6.43
C PRO A 23 20.09 40.83 -7.59
N PRO A 24 21.24 40.22 -7.96
CA PRO A 24 21.28 39.21 -9.00
C PRO A 24 20.33 38.07 -8.61
N GLN A 25 19.37 37.77 -9.48
CA GLN A 25 18.52 36.59 -9.35
C GLN A 25 19.41 35.35 -9.41
N SER A 26 19.73 34.80 -8.24
CA SER A 26 20.44 33.53 -8.09
C SER A 26 19.56 32.44 -8.70
N SER A 27 19.85 32.10 -9.95
CA SER A 27 19.30 30.98 -10.70
C SER A 27 19.78 29.63 -10.13
N ASN A 28 19.47 29.38 -8.85
CA ASN A 28 19.54 28.03 -8.28
C ASN A 28 18.32 27.22 -8.73
N GLN A 29 18.14 27.09 -10.05
CA GLN A 29 17.39 25.99 -10.61
C GLN A 29 18.35 24.80 -10.70
N GLY A 30 18.50 24.10 -9.57
CA GLY A 30 19.06 22.75 -9.60
C GLY A 30 18.28 21.92 -10.62
N PRO A 31 18.94 20.99 -11.33
CA PRO A 31 18.29 20.23 -12.38
C PRO A 31 17.04 19.57 -11.80
N ALA A 32 15.87 19.96 -12.32
CA ALA A 32 14.62 19.32 -12.02
C ALA A 32 14.79 17.83 -12.33
N ARG A 33 14.96 17.00 -11.29
CA ARG A 33 14.96 15.54 -11.44
C ARG A 33 13.71 15.21 -12.26
N PRO A 34 13.82 14.55 -13.40
CA PRO A 34 12.64 14.09 -14.11
C PRO A 34 11.96 13.11 -13.14
N ARG A 35 10.88 13.55 -12.49
CA ARG A 35 9.98 12.66 -11.75
C ARG A 35 9.40 11.75 -12.81
N GLY A 36 10.04 10.59 -12.95
CA GLY A 36 9.88 9.71 -14.09
C GLY A 36 8.42 9.33 -14.26
N ARG A 37 7.93 9.49 -15.49
CA ARG A 37 6.64 8.99 -15.98
C ARG A 37 6.40 7.51 -15.64
N TRP A 38 7.46 6.79 -15.30
CA TRP A 38 7.52 5.37 -14.95
C TRP A 38 7.39 5.03 -13.46
N ALA A 39 7.48 6.01 -12.54
CA ALA A 39 7.44 5.73 -11.10
C ALA A 39 6.07 5.21 -10.63
N THR A 40 4.99 5.78 -11.16
CA THR A 40 3.62 5.38 -10.83
C THR A 40 3.27 3.97 -11.34
N PRO A 41 3.50 3.60 -12.62
CA PRO A 41 3.22 2.25 -13.07
C PRO A 41 4.09 1.20 -12.38
N LEU A 42 5.37 1.50 -12.10
CA LEU A 42 6.24 0.58 -11.37
C LEU A 42 5.73 0.30 -9.94
N LEU A 43 5.26 1.34 -9.24
CA LEU A 43 4.66 1.20 -7.92
C LEU A 43 3.40 0.32 -7.93
N LEU A 44 2.57 0.43 -8.96
CA LEU A 44 1.36 -0.40 -9.06
C LEU A 44 1.69 -1.85 -9.40
N VAL A 45 2.63 -2.08 -10.33
CA VAL A 45 3.07 -3.43 -10.69
C VAL A 45 3.68 -4.13 -9.48
N THR A 46 4.56 -3.44 -8.74
CA THR A 46 5.16 -4.00 -7.52
C THR A 46 4.12 -4.28 -6.44
N ALA A 47 3.12 -3.40 -6.27
CA ALA A 47 2.02 -3.65 -5.34
C ALA A 47 1.17 -4.88 -5.74
N ALA A 48 0.79 -4.99 -7.01
CA ALA A 48 0.04 -6.14 -7.51
C ALA A 48 0.80 -7.45 -7.31
N LEU A 49 2.09 -7.48 -7.62
CA LEU A 49 2.96 -8.63 -7.43
C LEU A 49 3.09 -9.00 -5.95
N ALA A 50 3.24 -8.02 -5.06
CA ALA A 50 3.30 -8.25 -3.62
C ALA A 50 2.00 -8.83 -3.08
N GLY A 51 0.85 -8.32 -3.52
CA GLY A 51 -0.47 -8.87 -3.17
C GLY A 51 -0.64 -10.31 -3.68
N ALA A 52 -0.28 -10.57 -4.93
CA ALA A 52 -0.35 -11.92 -5.51
C ALA A 52 0.57 -12.91 -4.78
N ALA A 53 1.81 -12.50 -4.49
CA ALA A 53 2.77 -13.34 -3.76
C ALA A 53 2.26 -13.69 -2.35
N ALA A 54 1.66 -12.73 -1.65
CA ALA A 54 1.06 -12.98 -0.35
C ALA A 54 -0.09 -13.99 -0.42
N GLY A 55 -1.03 -13.82 -1.37
CA GLY A 55 -2.11 -14.79 -1.58
C GLY A 55 -1.60 -16.19 -1.91
N CYS A 56 -0.61 -16.31 -2.82
CA CYS A 56 0.03 -17.57 -3.16
C CYS A 56 0.71 -18.22 -1.94
N SER A 57 1.42 -17.43 -1.13
CA SER A 57 2.12 -17.93 0.06
C SER A 57 1.15 -18.41 1.13
N ALA A 58 0.02 -17.72 1.33
CA ALA A 58 -1.01 -18.11 2.29
C ALA A 58 -1.62 -19.47 1.93
N ILE A 59 -2.02 -19.64 0.66
CA ILE A 59 -2.56 -20.92 0.15
C ILE A 59 -1.51 -22.02 0.20
N SER A 60 -0.25 -21.72 -0.17
CA SER A 60 0.84 -22.69 -0.11
C SER A 60 1.12 -23.19 1.31
N LEU A 61 1.01 -22.31 2.31
CA LEU A 61 1.21 -22.67 3.71
C LEU A 61 0.04 -23.51 4.23
N ALA A 62 -1.20 -23.09 3.97
CA ALA A 62 -2.41 -23.82 4.37
C ALA A 62 -2.48 -25.21 3.71
N SER A 63 -2.24 -25.29 2.40
CA SER A 63 -2.20 -26.57 1.68
C SER A 63 -1.11 -27.51 2.20
N ARG A 64 0.08 -26.98 2.54
CA ARG A 64 1.14 -27.79 3.14
C ARG A 64 0.76 -28.30 4.53
N ALA A 65 0.06 -27.51 5.34
CA ALA A 65 -0.40 -27.97 6.65
C ALA A 65 -1.46 -29.07 6.53
N ARG A 66 -2.50 -28.84 5.72
CA ARG A 66 -3.55 -29.84 5.42
C ARG A 66 -2.95 -31.14 4.87
N ALA A 67 -2.00 -31.06 3.95
CA ALA A 67 -1.30 -32.22 3.40
C ALA A 67 -0.43 -32.96 4.42
N TYR A 68 0.21 -32.22 5.34
CA TYR A 68 1.07 -32.81 6.36
C TYR A 68 0.24 -33.57 7.41
N CYS A 69 -0.84 -32.93 7.88
CA CYS A 69 -1.74 -33.47 8.90
C CYS A 69 -2.78 -34.44 8.34
N ASP A 70 -2.89 -34.56 7.01
CA ASP A 70 -3.93 -35.33 6.34
C ASP A 70 -5.35 -34.91 6.75
N ALA A 71 -5.51 -33.63 7.08
CA ALA A 71 -6.77 -33.02 7.51
C ALA A 71 -7.33 -32.20 6.35
N GLY A 72 -8.49 -32.60 5.82
CA GLY A 72 -9.14 -31.93 4.69
C GLY A 72 -8.32 -31.98 3.39
N TRP A 73 -7.44 -32.97 3.23
CA TRP A 73 -6.59 -33.12 2.03
C TRP A 73 -7.13 -34.13 1.00
N GLU A 74 -8.39 -34.53 1.16
CA GLU A 74 -9.15 -35.31 0.18
C GLU A 74 -9.39 -34.53 -1.13
N ALA A 75 -9.92 -35.21 -2.15
CA ALA A 75 -10.18 -34.59 -3.45
C ALA A 75 -11.05 -33.31 -3.35
N GLY A 76 -12.04 -33.30 -2.44
CA GLY A 76 -12.88 -32.12 -2.17
C GLY A 76 -12.10 -30.94 -1.61
N GLY A 77 -11.27 -31.15 -0.57
CA GLY A 77 -10.48 -30.07 0.03
C GLY A 77 -9.38 -29.54 -0.89
N ARG A 78 -8.82 -30.38 -1.77
CA ARG A 78 -7.90 -29.92 -2.84
C ARG A 78 -8.60 -29.04 -3.86
N PHE A 79 -9.84 -29.37 -4.22
CA PHE A 79 -10.65 -28.56 -5.12
C PHE A 79 -11.00 -27.22 -4.49
N GLU A 80 -11.43 -27.22 -3.23
CA GLU A 80 -11.69 -26.00 -2.44
C GLU A 80 -10.46 -25.09 -2.39
N MET A 81 -9.28 -25.64 -2.06
CA MET A 81 -8.02 -24.88 -2.03
C MET A 81 -7.62 -24.32 -3.40
N THR A 82 -7.93 -25.04 -4.48
CA THR A 82 -7.70 -24.56 -5.84
C THR A 82 -8.62 -23.39 -6.17
N PHE A 83 -9.89 -23.47 -5.77
CA PHE A 83 -10.85 -22.37 -5.94
C PHE A 83 -10.46 -21.15 -5.10
N LEU A 84 -10.07 -21.36 -3.84
CA LEU A 84 -9.55 -20.30 -2.97
C LEU A 84 -8.29 -19.68 -3.54
N LEU A 85 -7.37 -20.44 -4.14
CA LEU A 85 -6.21 -19.87 -4.84
C LEU A 85 -6.63 -18.92 -5.97
N MET A 86 -7.58 -19.38 -6.80
CA MET A 86 -8.09 -18.57 -7.92
C MET A 86 -8.80 -17.30 -7.47
N LEU A 87 -9.37 -17.26 -6.26
CA LEU A 87 -10.04 -16.09 -5.70
C LEU A 87 -9.06 -15.18 -4.93
N MET A 88 -8.25 -15.78 -4.05
CA MET A 88 -7.40 -15.09 -3.09
C MET A 88 -6.25 -14.36 -3.78
N VAL A 89 -5.61 -14.98 -4.78
CA VAL A 89 -4.48 -14.34 -5.50
C VAL A 89 -4.92 -13.05 -6.22
N PRO A 90 -5.95 -13.05 -7.09
CA PRO A 90 -6.41 -11.82 -7.70
C PRO A 90 -7.06 -10.88 -6.68
N GLY A 91 -7.74 -11.39 -5.65
CA GLY A 91 -8.29 -10.58 -4.56
C GLY A 91 -7.22 -9.77 -3.83
N CYS A 92 -6.15 -10.41 -3.38
CA CYS A 92 -5.01 -9.75 -2.74
C CYS A 92 -4.27 -8.80 -3.70
N ALA A 93 -4.08 -9.19 -4.96
CA ALA A 93 -3.46 -8.31 -5.96
C ALA A 93 -4.29 -7.05 -6.23
N PHE A 94 -5.61 -7.19 -6.36
CA PHE A 94 -6.53 -6.08 -6.56
C PHE A 94 -6.58 -5.16 -5.34
N LEU A 95 -6.64 -5.73 -4.14
CA LEU A 95 -6.65 -4.96 -2.90
C LEU A 95 -5.34 -4.19 -2.71
N ALA A 96 -4.20 -4.83 -3.02
CA ALA A 96 -2.90 -4.18 -3.02
C ALA A 96 -2.85 -3.00 -3.99
N LEU A 97 -3.38 -3.17 -5.20
CA LEU A 97 -3.49 -2.10 -6.20
C LEU A 97 -4.38 -0.96 -5.71
N LEU A 98 -5.53 -1.26 -5.12
CA LEU A 98 -6.46 -0.27 -4.60
C LEU A 98 -5.78 0.56 -3.48
N ILE A 99 -5.10 -0.09 -2.55
CA ILE A 99 -4.39 0.62 -1.47
C ILE A 99 -3.22 1.43 -2.03
N ALA A 100 -2.45 0.88 -2.98
CA ALA A 100 -1.37 1.59 -3.65
C ALA A 100 -1.87 2.80 -4.46
N PHE A 101 -3.11 2.73 -4.96
CA PHE A 101 -3.80 3.84 -5.64
C PHE A 101 -4.25 4.92 -4.64
N LEU A 102 -4.94 4.52 -3.57
CA LEU A 102 -5.45 5.44 -2.55
C LEU A 102 -4.32 6.11 -1.77
N SER A 103 -3.20 5.41 -1.58
CA SER A 103 -2.05 5.91 -0.82
C SER A 103 -1.10 6.79 -1.62
N ARG A 104 -1.46 7.20 -2.84
CA ARG A 104 -0.56 7.95 -3.72
C ARG A 104 -0.09 9.29 -3.17
N GLU A 105 -0.95 9.92 -2.38
CA GLU A 105 -0.73 11.22 -1.78
C GLU A 105 -0.01 11.15 -0.42
N LEU A 106 0.20 9.94 0.12
CA LEU A 106 0.89 9.75 1.40
C LEU A 106 2.42 9.95 1.25
N PRO A 107 3.10 10.47 2.28
CA PRO A 107 4.56 10.50 2.34
C PRO A 107 5.15 9.09 2.16
N LEU A 108 6.25 8.99 1.42
CA LEU A 108 6.92 7.72 1.08
C LEU A 108 7.15 6.80 2.29
N LEU A 109 7.46 7.38 3.46
CA LEU A 109 7.77 6.63 4.68
C LEU A 109 6.55 5.92 5.27
N VAL A 110 5.35 6.52 5.17
CA VAL A 110 4.11 5.97 5.74
C VAL A 110 3.22 5.27 4.71
N ARG A 111 3.52 5.47 3.43
CA ARG A 111 2.82 4.86 2.29
C ARG A 111 2.67 3.33 2.35
N PRO A 112 3.67 2.54 2.80
CA PRO A 112 3.50 1.08 2.85
C PRO A 112 2.64 0.61 4.04
N VAL A 113 2.43 1.44 5.06
CA VAL A 113 1.70 1.05 6.29
C VAL A 113 0.29 0.54 6.00
N PRO A 114 -0.61 1.26 5.30
CA PRO A 114 -1.96 0.76 5.04
C PRO A 114 -1.94 -0.52 4.20
N PHE A 115 -1.00 -0.64 3.27
CA PHE A 115 -0.83 -1.83 2.44
C PHE A 115 -0.46 -3.05 3.29
N LEU A 116 0.56 -2.93 4.12
CA LEU A 116 1.02 -4.01 5.00
C LEU A 116 -0.06 -4.41 6.01
N LEU A 117 -0.76 -3.43 6.57
CA LEU A 117 -1.77 -3.67 7.61
C LEU A 117 -2.98 -4.42 7.04
N VAL A 118 -3.51 -3.98 5.89
CA VAL A 118 -4.63 -4.68 5.25
C VAL A 118 -4.21 -6.06 4.76
N LEU A 119 -3.01 -6.21 4.20
CA LEU A 119 -2.54 -7.50 3.73
C LEU A 119 -2.35 -8.48 4.89
N ALA A 120 -1.76 -8.02 6.00
CA ALA A 120 -1.64 -8.81 7.22
C ALA A 120 -3.01 -9.21 7.76
N LEU A 121 -3.98 -8.28 7.81
CA LEU A 121 -5.32 -8.56 8.27
C LEU A 121 -6.02 -9.62 7.42
N VAL A 122 -5.97 -9.49 6.09
CA VAL A 122 -6.58 -10.47 5.16
C VAL A 122 -5.96 -11.85 5.34
N VAL A 123 -4.64 -11.92 5.46
CA VAL A 123 -3.93 -13.19 5.67
C VAL A 123 -4.27 -13.80 7.04
N LEU A 124 -4.32 -12.99 8.11
CA LEU A 124 -4.69 -13.46 9.45
C LEU A 124 -6.13 -13.98 9.50
N VAL A 125 -7.07 -13.25 8.88
CA VAL A 125 -8.47 -13.69 8.78
C VAL A 125 -8.55 -14.99 8.00
N PHE A 126 -7.84 -15.11 6.89
CA PHE A 126 -7.78 -16.35 6.11
C PHE A 126 -7.31 -17.53 6.95
N PHE A 127 -6.22 -17.39 7.71
CA PHE A 127 -5.75 -18.47 8.57
C PHE A 127 -6.69 -18.78 9.72
N ALA A 128 -7.38 -17.77 10.27
CA ALA A 128 -8.36 -17.98 11.33
C ALA A 128 -9.63 -18.71 10.86
N THR A 129 -9.94 -18.70 9.55
CA THR A 129 -11.10 -19.39 8.99
C THR A 129 -10.76 -20.68 8.28
N GLU A 130 -9.61 -20.75 7.61
CA GLU A 130 -9.24 -21.79 6.65
C GLU A 130 -7.88 -22.44 6.93
N GLY A 131 -7.22 -22.11 8.05
CA GLY A 131 -5.85 -22.53 8.35
C GLY A 131 -5.64 -24.03 8.49
N THR A 132 -5.49 -24.49 9.72
CA THR A 132 -5.13 -25.86 10.08
C THR A 132 -6.33 -26.79 10.32
N LEU A 133 -7.56 -26.30 10.16
CA LEU A 133 -8.81 -27.10 10.28
C LEU A 133 -8.93 -27.82 11.63
N ASP A 134 -9.00 -27.04 12.70
CA ASP A 134 -9.26 -27.56 14.05
C ASP A 134 -10.49 -28.48 14.10
N GLY A 135 -10.36 -29.61 14.79
CA GLY A 135 -11.42 -30.62 14.96
C GLY A 135 -11.77 -31.43 13.71
N TYR A 136 -11.11 -31.19 12.57
CA TYR A 136 -11.34 -31.98 11.35
C TYR A 136 -10.64 -33.35 11.46
N PRO A 137 -11.24 -34.44 10.93
CA PRO A 137 -10.58 -35.75 10.89
C PRO A 137 -9.25 -35.68 10.14
N GLY A 138 -8.15 -35.95 10.85
CA GLY A 138 -6.80 -35.96 10.32
C GLY A 138 -5.96 -37.07 10.96
N ASN A 139 -4.65 -37.03 10.74
CA ASN A 139 -3.70 -37.95 11.34
C ASN A 139 -3.22 -37.41 12.72
N PRO A 140 -3.74 -37.95 13.85
CA PRO A 140 -3.41 -37.43 15.18
C PRO A 140 -1.95 -37.69 15.57
N GLU A 141 -1.30 -38.69 14.98
CA GLU A 141 0.12 -38.98 15.25
C GLU A 141 1.06 -37.89 14.69
N ARG A 142 0.60 -37.11 13.70
CA ARG A 142 1.40 -36.07 13.06
C ARG A 142 1.17 -34.67 13.64
N CYS A 143 -0.08 -34.31 13.97
CA CYS A 143 -0.46 -32.94 14.31
C CYS A 143 -1.34 -32.80 15.56
N GLY A 144 -1.69 -33.89 16.24
CA GLY A 144 -2.65 -33.85 17.34
C GLY A 144 -4.08 -33.48 16.90
N PRO A 145 -4.97 -33.18 17.85
CA PRO A 145 -6.39 -32.88 17.56
C PRO A 145 -6.61 -31.54 16.87
N ASP A 146 -5.71 -30.58 17.09
CA ASP A 146 -5.83 -29.22 16.55
C ASP A 146 -5.31 -29.11 15.11
N ASN A 147 -4.81 -30.22 14.54
CA ASN A 147 -4.24 -30.29 13.19
C ASN A 147 -3.12 -29.26 12.89
N VAL A 148 -2.45 -28.77 13.92
CA VAL A 148 -1.33 -27.83 13.79
C VAL A 148 -0.02 -28.59 13.60
N PRO A 149 0.69 -28.41 12.47
CA PRO A 149 1.98 -29.04 12.28
C PRO A 149 3.04 -28.42 13.20
N PRO A 150 4.08 -29.17 13.61
CA PRO A 150 5.10 -28.68 14.56
C PRO A 150 5.96 -27.52 14.01
N TRP A 151 5.95 -27.32 12.69
CA TRP A 151 6.63 -26.21 12.02
C TRP A 151 5.73 -24.99 11.82
N TRP A 152 4.45 -25.05 12.22
CA TRP A 152 3.52 -23.94 12.06
C TRP A 152 4.02 -22.71 12.85
N PRO A 153 3.98 -21.51 12.28
CA PRO A 153 4.41 -20.32 13.00
C PRO A 153 3.46 -20.04 14.17
N GLY A 154 3.95 -20.03 15.41
CA GLY A 154 3.11 -19.82 16.59
C GLY A 154 2.44 -18.44 16.72
N TRP A 155 2.77 -17.49 15.84
CA TRP A 155 2.11 -16.18 15.75
C TRP A 155 0.94 -16.17 14.76
N LEU A 156 0.79 -17.23 13.96
CA LEU A 156 -0.25 -17.35 12.94
C LEU A 156 -1.43 -18.14 13.52
N PRO A 157 -2.68 -17.69 13.29
CA PRO A 157 -3.85 -18.48 13.65
C PRO A 157 -3.78 -19.86 13.01
N ALA A 158 -4.23 -20.84 13.78
CA ALA A 158 -4.38 -22.23 13.40
C ALA A 158 -5.84 -22.48 13.01
#